data_AF-A0A7J9N3S8-F1
#
_entry.id   AF-A0A7J9N3S8-F1
#
_cell.length_a   1.000
_cell.length_b   1.000
_cell.length_c   1.000
_cell.angle_alpha   90.00
_cell.angle_beta   90.00
_cell.angle_gamma   90.00
#
_symmetry.space_group_name_H-M   'P 1'
#
loop_
_entity.id
_entity.type
_entity.pdbx_description
1 polymer ?
#
loop_
_entity_poly.entity_id
_entity_poly.type
_entity_poly.pdbx_seq_one_letter_code
_entity_poly.pdbx_strand_id
1 'polypeptide(L)'
;MANKFLDKVEDNAIVRIWLEKVQSEKGDSLVKDYVSELWDYTHVSVTQNSLQELKEIWDKWNDETKQLFYFNYGDLTYLLDVKVDERLFRAIAQYWNPAYSCFTFGKVDLVPTVEEYTALLHCPRLQVDKAYSKAAYVPAFWRKLMNITGMSEQWIVARIKQKGECKCIPWKNLRDLILAHPDGKKKVDVFALSIYGLLIFPRALGHMDEAVSDLFDWLGKGVTPVPTILAETFRSLNACR
;
A
#
# COMPACT_ATOMS: atom_id res chain seq x y z
N MET A 1 7.25 -14.38 -28.50
CA MET A 1 6.57 -13.30 -27.75
C MET A 1 7.39 -12.87 -26.53
N ALA A 2 8.72 -12.72 -26.69
CA ALA A 2 9.68 -12.51 -25.60
C ALA A 2 10.33 -11.10 -25.61
N ASN A 3 10.03 -10.27 -26.61
CA ASN A 3 10.78 -9.03 -26.84
C ASN A 3 10.24 -7.82 -26.05
N LYS A 4 9.01 -7.87 -25.53
CA LYS A 4 8.44 -6.75 -24.75
C LYS A 4 9.03 -6.60 -23.34
N PHE A 5 9.74 -7.62 -22.83
CA PHE A 5 10.38 -7.56 -21.52
C PHE A 5 11.77 -6.90 -21.60
N LEU A 6 12.45 -7.04 -22.74
CA LEU A 6 13.79 -6.47 -22.97
C LEU A 6 13.75 -4.97 -23.25
N ASP A 7 12.73 -4.48 -23.97
CA ASP A 7 12.56 -3.03 -24.22
C ASP A 7 12.43 -2.23 -22.90
N LYS A 8 11.77 -2.79 -21.88
CA LYS A 8 11.67 -2.16 -20.54
C LYS A 8 12.98 -2.16 -19.75
N VAL A 9 13.88 -3.09 -20.03
CA VAL A 9 15.22 -3.15 -19.39
C VAL A 9 16.12 -2.07 -19.98
N GLU A 10 15.97 -1.80 -21.28
CA GLU A 10 16.67 -0.72 -21.99
C GLU A 10 16.24 0.66 -21.47
N ASP A 11 14.93 0.87 -21.24
CA ASP A 11 14.40 2.08 -20.60
C ASP A 11 14.99 2.29 -19.19
N ASN A 12 15.12 1.23 -18.39
CA ASN A 12 15.74 1.31 -17.07
C ASN A 12 17.23 1.66 -17.13
N ALA A 13 17.97 1.18 -18.13
CA ALA A 13 19.38 1.53 -18.32
C ALA A 13 19.54 3.01 -18.68
N ILE A 14 18.66 3.54 -19.55
CA ILE A 14 18.64 4.96 -19.93
C ILE A 14 18.29 5.84 -18.73
N VAL A 15 17.28 5.47 -17.95
CA VAL A 15 16.89 6.19 -16.72
C VAL A 15 18.03 6.20 -15.72
N ARG A 16 18.74 5.08 -15.54
CA ARG A 16 19.91 5.00 -14.64
C ARG A 16 21.05 5.90 -15.12
N ILE A 17 21.41 5.86 -16.39
CA ILE A 17 22.47 6.71 -16.98
C ILE A 17 22.09 8.20 -16.85
N TRP A 18 20.82 8.53 -17.09
CA TRP A 18 20.33 9.89 -16.94
C TRP A 18 20.40 10.37 -15.47
N LEU A 19 19.97 9.54 -14.51
CA LEU A 19 20.09 9.82 -13.07
C LEU A 19 21.54 10.03 -12.65
N GLU A 20 22.44 9.12 -13.01
CA GLU A 20 23.88 9.21 -12.71
C GLU A 20 24.48 10.51 -13.27
N LYS A 21 24.14 10.86 -14.51
CA LYS A 21 24.60 12.09 -15.15
C LYS A 21 24.05 13.34 -14.46
N VAL A 22 22.75 13.36 -14.16
CA VAL A 22 22.11 14.50 -13.48
C VAL A 22 22.67 14.69 -12.08
N GLN A 23 22.90 13.60 -11.33
CA GLN A 23 23.51 13.64 -10.01
C GLN A 23 24.97 14.13 -10.08
N SER A 24 25.72 13.73 -11.10
CA SER A 24 27.07 14.23 -11.34
C SER A 24 27.11 15.71 -11.74
N GLU A 25 26.14 16.20 -12.50
CA GLU A 25 26.10 17.59 -12.99
C GLU A 25 25.54 18.57 -11.95
N LYS A 26 24.53 18.15 -11.19
CA LYS A 26 23.80 19.01 -10.24
C LYS A 26 24.25 18.83 -8.79
N GLY A 27 25.10 17.84 -8.52
CA GLY A 27 25.43 17.38 -7.17
C GLY A 27 24.30 16.54 -6.57
N ASP A 28 24.62 15.81 -5.50
CA ASP A 28 23.57 15.31 -4.61
C ASP A 28 23.02 16.47 -3.76
N SER A 29 21.88 16.26 -3.12
CA SER A 29 21.34 17.25 -2.17
C SER A 29 22.11 17.24 -0.84
N LEU A 30 23.07 16.31 -0.67
CA LEU A 30 23.83 16.09 0.53
C LEU A 30 25.03 17.05 0.58
N VAL A 31 25.43 17.42 1.79
CA VAL A 31 26.68 18.18 1.96
C VAL A 31 27.84 17.26 1.61
N LYS A 32 28.84 17.75 0.87
CA LYS A 32 30.07 16.99 0.58
C LYS A 32 30.65 16.41 1.88
N ASP A 33 30.92 15.10 1.87
CA ASP A 33 31.41 14.33 3.03
C ASP A 33 30.37 14.14 4.16
N TYR A 34 29.07 14.23 3.87
CA TYR A 34 28.02 13.88 4.83
C TYR A 34 28.14 12.42 5.28
N VAL A 35 28.20 12.21 6.59
CA VAL A 35 28.13 10.90 7.22
C VAL A 35 26.85 10.86 8.04
N SER A 36 25.99 9.89 7.75
CA SER A 36 24.75 9.71 8.51
C SER A 36 25.07 9.36 9.95
N GLU A 37 24.58 10.20 10.88
CA GLU A 37 24.61 9.86 12.30
C GLU A 37 23.70 8.65 12.52
N LEU A 38 24.32 7.52 12.86
CA LEU A 38 23.61 6.33 13.29
C LEU A 38 23.13 6.54 14.72
N TRP A 39 21.83 6.34 14.93
CA TRP A 39 21.25 6.46 16.25
C TRP A 39 21.48 5.18 17.06
N ASP A 40 21.74 5.35 18.36
CA ASP A 40 21.93 4.23 19.29
C ASP A 40 20.69 3.32 19.39
N TYR A 41 19.50 3.85 19.07
CA TYR A 41 18.24 3.11 19.13
C TYR A 41 17.20 3.63 18.10
N THR A 42 16.56 2.70 17.39
CA THR A 42 15.43 2.99 16.48
C THR A 42 14.18 2.35 17.05
N HIS A 43 13.13 3.15 17.26
CA HIS A 43 11.88 2.68 17.83
C HIS A 43 10.98 2.09 16.75
N VAL A 44 11.02 0.78 16.58
CA VAL A 44 10.11 0.05 15.67
C VAL A 44 9.03 -0.65 16.49
N SER A 45 7.77 -0.26 16.29
CA SER A 45 6.63 -1.05 16.77
C SER A 45 6.32 -2.13 15.75
N VAL A 46 6.35 -3.39 16.17
CA VAL A 46 6.00 -4.56 15.32
C VAL A 46 4.54 -4.96 15.50
N THR A 47 3.74 -4.08 16.10
CA THR A 47 2.33 -4.35 16.35
C THR A 47 1.59 -4.38 15.02
N GLN A 48 1.16 -5.57 14.59
CA GLN A 48 0.52 -5.78 13.30
C GLN A 48 -0.76 -6.61 13.42
N ASN A 49 -1.61 -6.50 12.41
CA ASN A 49 -2.76 -7.40 12.28
C ASN A 49 -2.29 -8.81 11.95
N SER A 50 -2.99 -9.82 12.50
CA SER A 50 -2.85 -11.18 11.98
C SER A 50 -3.45 -11.25 10.58
N LEU A 51 -2.64 -11.64 9.60
CA LEU A 51 -3.06 -11.82 8.20
C LEU A 51 -3.53 -13.26 7.91
N GLN A 52 -3.51 -14.14 8.90
CA GLN A 52 -3.78 -15.57 8.73
C GLN A 52 -5.16 -15.82 8.10
N GLU A 53 -6.19 -15.13 8.57
CA GLU A 53 -7.56 -15.30 8.02
C GLU A 53 -7.67 -14.80 6.57
N LEU A 54 -6.90 -13.76 6.19
CA LEU A 54 -6.84 -13.31 4.79
C LEU A 54 -6.21 -14.38 3.89
N LYS A 55 -5.12 -15.00 4.34
CA LYS A 55 -4.47 -16.10 3.62
C LYS A 55 -5.39 -17.30 3.45
N GLU A 56 -6.04 -17.73 4.54
CA GLU A 56 -6.97 -18.87 4.49
C GLU A 56 -8.15 -18.61 3.55
N ILE A 57 -8.64 -17.38 3.46
CA ILE A 57 -9.68 -17.01 2.49
C ILE A 57 -9.13 -17.10 1.07
N TRP A 58 -7.94 -16.54 0.83
CA TRP A 58 -7.28 -16.57 -0.47
C TRP A 58 -7.02 -18.00 -0.96
N ASP A 59 -6.54 -18.88 -0.09
CA ASP A 59 -6.22 -20.27 -0.41
C ASP A 59 -7.46 -21.08 -0.80
N LYS A 60 -8.63 -20.75 -0.24
CA LYS A 60 -9.91 -21.40 -0.54
C LYS A 60 -10.56 -20.91 -1.83
N TRP A 61 -10.07 -19.84 -2.46
CA TRP A 61 -10.66 -19.32 -3.69
C TRP A 61 -10.27 -20.15 -4.91
N ASN A 62 -11.24 -20.35 -5.80
CA ASN A 62 -11.02 -20.95 -7.10
C ASN A 62 -10.24 -20.00 -8.03
N ASP A 63 -9.72 -20.56 -9.13
CA ASP A 63 -8.91 -19.81 -10.09
C ASP A 63 -9.68 -18.64 -10.72
N GLU A 64 -10.97 -18.80 -11.01
CA GLU A 64 -11.81 -17.73 -11.55
C GLU A 64 -11.87 -16.51 -10.61
N THR A 65 -12.07 -16.73 -9.31
CA THR A 65 -12.11 -15.64 -8.33
C THR A 65 -10.73 -14.99 -8.18
N LYS A 66 -9.65 -15.79 -8.19
CA LYS A 66 -8.28 -15.27 -8.14
C LYS A 66 -7.95 -14.45 -9.38
N GLN A 67 -8.32 -14.90 -10.58
CA GLN A 67 -8.15 -14.14 -11.83
C GLN A 67 -8.94 -12.84 -11.80
N LEU A 68 -10.17 -12.85 -11.27
CA LEU A 68 -10.94 -11.63 -11.06
C LEU A 68 -10.22 -10.67 -10.12
N PHE A 69 -9.59 -11.18 -9.04
CA PHE A 69 -8.78 -10.37 -8.14
C PHE A 69 -7.57 -9.76 -8.86
N TYR A 70 -6.74 -10.57 -9.52
CA TYR A 70 -5.54 -10.11 -10.24
C TYR A 70 -5.87 -9.05 -11.29
N PHE A 71 -6.94 -9.25 -12.05
CA PHE A 71 -7.38 -8.26 -13.03
C PHE A 71 -7.75 -6.91 -12.40
N ASN A 72 -8.22 -6.91 -11.15
CA ASN A 72 -8.68 -5.72 -10.46
C ASN A 72 -7.65 -5.02 -9.59
N TYR A 73 -6.79 -5.79 -8.95
CA TYR A 73 -5.91 -5.33 -7.88
C TYR A 73 -4.46 -5.76 -8.07
N GLY A 74 -4.17 -6.47 -9.17
CA GLY A 74 -2.83 -6.95 -9.48
C GLY A 74 -2.31 -7.91 -8.43
N ASP A 75 -1.04 -7.73 -8.13
CA ASP A 75 -0.17 -8.59 -7.33
C ASP A 75 -0.25 -8.27 -5.82
N LEU A 76 -1.30 -7.55 -5.42
CA LEU A 76 -1.53 -7.12 -4.04
C LEU A 76 -1.51 -8.28 -3.01
N THR A 77 -1.92 -9.49 -3.41
CA THR A 77 -1.94 -10.66 -2.51
C THR A 77 -0.57 -11.18 -2.14
N TYR A 78 0.47 -10.97 -2.94
CA TYR A 78 1.82 -11.40 -2.59
C TYR A 78 2.34 -10.72 -1.32
N LEU A 79 1.82 -9.53 -0.99
CA LEU A 79 2.15 -8.84 0.26
C LEU A 79 1.73 -9.64 1.50
N LEU A 80 0.74 -10.52 1.40
CA LEU A 80 0.34 -11.37 2.51
C LEU A 80 1.45 -12.35 2.90
N ASP A 81 2.29 -12.76 1.95
CA ASP A 81 3.35 -13.77 2.15
C ASP A 81 4.71 -13.19 2.48
N VAL A 82 4.84 -11.86 2.44
CA VAL A 82 6.07 -11.18 2.85
C VAL A 82 6.27 -11.34 4.36
N LYS A 83 7.32 -12.07 4.73
CA LYS A 83 7.74 -12.19 6.13
C LYS A 83 8.53 -10.94 6.51
N VAL A 84 8.02 -10.17 7.45
CA VAL A 84 8.73 -9.01 8.02
C VAL A 84 9.70 -9.50 9.08
N ASP A 85 11.00 -9.37 8.81
CA ASP A 85 12.05 -9.57 9.82
C ASP A 85 12.25 -8.27 10.60
N GLU A 86 11.86 -8.27 11.88
CA GLU A 86 11.99 -7.12 12.76
C GLU A 86 13.44 -6.62 12.86
N ARG A 87 14.41 -7.53 12.95
CA ARG A 87 15.81 -7.17 13.16
C ARG A 87 16.38 -6.51 11.92
N LEU A 88 16.05 -7.06 10.75
CA LEU A 88 16.42 -6.46 9.47
C LEU A 88 15.77 -5.09 9.29
N PHE A 89 14.47 -4.97 9.59
CA PHE A 89 13.77 -3.70 9.47
C PHE A 89 14.33 -2.64 10.44
N ARG A 90 14.61 -3.01 11.69
CA ARG A 90 15.25 -2.13 12.66
C ARG A 90 16.64 -1.69 12.21
N ALA A 91 17.43 -2.61 11.63
CA ALA A 91 18.74 -2.30 11.10
C ALA A 91 18.68 -1.33 9.91
N ILE A 92 17.78 -1.55 8.95
CA ILE A 92 17.68 -0.68 7.77
C ILE A 92 17.08 0.70 8.11
N ALA A 93 16.14 0.76 9.05
CA ALA A 93 15.51 2.01 9.47
C ALA A 93 16.50 3.01 10.09
N GLN A 94 17.63 2.56 10.65
CA GLN A 94 18.72 3.43 11.13
C GLN A 94 19.33 4.29 10.03
N TYR A 95 19.33 3.79 8.79
CA TYR A 95 19.90 4.49 7.64
C TYR A 95 18.90 5.43 6.98
N TRP A 96 17.64 5.45 7.43
CA TRP A 96 16.62 6.36 6.89
C TRP A 96 16.97 7.81 7.22
N ASN A 97 17.05 8.63 6.18
CA ASN A 97 17.33 10.05 6.24
C ASN A 97 16.09 10.86 5.82
N PRO A 98 15.33 11.43 6.78
CA PRO A 98 14.07 12.13 6.53
C PRO A 98 14.28 13.46 5.80
N ALA A 99 15.48 14.06 5.87
CA ALA A 99 15.80 15.29 5.15
C ALA A 99 15.81 15.05 3.63
N TYR A 100 16.17 13.84 3.21
CA TYR A 100 16.31 13.45 1.81
C TYR A 100 15.28 12.40 1.36
N SER A 101 14.49 11.87 2.29
CA SER A 101 13.53 10.78 2.05
C SER A 101 14.16 9.56 1.37
N CYS A 102 15.37 9.19 1.80
CA CYS A 102 16.11 8.03 1.31
C CYS A 102 16.86 7.30 2.43
N PHE A 103 17.28 6.07 2.18
CA PHE A 103 18.27 5.37 3.01
C PHE A 103 19.67 5.74 2.53
N THR A 104 20.54 6.12 3.46
CA THR A 104 21.89 6.62 3.18
C THR A 104 22.95 5.67 3.72
N PHE A 105 23.72 5.03 2.83
CA PHE A 105 24.77 4.06 3.16
C PHE A 105 26.14 4.60 2.76
N GLY A 106 26.66 5.55 3.55
CA GLY A 106 27.92 6.23 3.23
C GLY A 106 27.81 7.03 1.93
N LYS A 107 28.29 6.46 0.81
CA LYS A 107 28.27 7.09 -0.52
C LYS A 107 27.18 6.58 -1.45
N VAL A 108 26.32 5.69 -0.95
CA VAL A 108 25.25 5.05 -1.76
C VAL A 108 23.92 5.34 -1.10
N ASP A 109 22.97 5.82 -1.90
CA ASP A 109 21.60 6.04 -1.45
C ASP A 109 20.65 5.00 -2.05
N LEU A 110 19.65 4.61 -1.27
CA LEU A 110 18.53 3.78 -1.71
C LEU A 110 17.24 4.55 -1.46
N VAL A 111 16.46 4.79 -2.51
CA VAL A 111 15.21 5.57 -2.45
C VAL A 111 14.08 4.65 -2.92
N PRO A 112 13.03 4.43 -2.11
CA PRO A 112 11.84 3.74 -2.58
C PRO A 112 11.17 4.55 -3.71
N THR A 113 10.94 3.96 -4.87
CA THR A 113 10.44 4.70 -6.06
C THR A 113 9.02 4.36 -6.49
N VAL A 114 8.42 5.23 -7.30
CA VAL A 114 7.10 4.98 -7.90
C VAL A 114 7.15 3.76 -8.82
N GLU A 115 8.24 3.57 -9.55
CA GLU A 115 8.45 2.46 -10.48
C GLU A 115 8.51 1.13 -9.73
N GLU A 116 9.23 1.07 -8.61
CA GLU A 116 9.31 -0.13 -7.76
C GLU A 116 7.96 -0.53 -7.20
N TYR A 117 7.18 0.43 -6.68
CA TYR A 117 5.85 0.16 -6.13
C TYR A 117 4.83 -0.17 -7.23
N THR A 118 4.98 0.42 -8.42
CA THR A 118 4.16 0.07 -9.59
C THR A 118 4.44 -1.35 -10.05
N ALA A 119 5.72 -1.76 -10.07
CA ALA A 119 6.11 -3.12 -10.37
C ALA A 119 5.64 -4.11 -9.30
N LEU A 120 5.76 -3.75 -8.02
CA LEU A 120 5.33 -4.56 -6.87
C LEU A 120 3.83 -4.86 -6.89
N LEU A 121 3.00 -3.85 -7.20
CA LEU A 121 1.54 -4.02 -7.21
C LEU A 121 1.02 -4.57 -8.53
N HIS A 122 1.73 -4.36 -9.64
CA HIS A 122 1.40 -4.84 -10.98
C HIS A 122 -0.10 -4.81 -11.31
N CYS A 123 -0.77 -3.68 -11.10
CA CYS A 123 -2.22 -3.63 -11.27
C CYS A 123 -2.62 -3.20 -12.69
N PRO A 124 -3.23 -4.08 -13.52
CA PRO A 124 -3.46 -3.80 -14.93
C PRO A 124 -4.51 -2.71 -15.21
N ARG A 125 -5.37 -2.43 -14.23
CA ARG A 125 -6.52 -1.51 -14.37
C ARG A 125 -6.21 -0.05 -14.09
N LEU A 126 -5.04 0.25 -13.54
CA LEU A 126 -4.74 1.58 -13.02
C LEU A 126 -4.10 2.47 -14.08
N GLN A 127 -4.52 3.72 -14.09
CA GLN A 127 -3.91 4.77 -14.90
C GLN A 127 -2.72 5.33 -14.12
N VAL A 128 -1.51 5.15 -14.67
CA VAL A 128 -0.24 5.53 -14.01
C VAL A 128 -0.12 7.05 -13.87
N ASP A 129 -0.80 7.82 -14.72
CA ASP A 129 -0.79 9.28 -14.78
C ASP A 129 -1.78 9.97 -13.84
N LYS A 130 -2.64 9.22 -13.13
CA LYS A 130 -3.61 9.78 -12.17
C LYS A 130 -3.19 9.50 -10.74
N ALA A 131 -2.78 10.56 -10.04
CA ALA A 131 -2.52 10.53 -8.61
C ALA A 131 -3.81 10.78 -7.80
N TYR A 132 -3.85 10.21 -6.58
CA TYR A 132 -4.89 10.53 -5.61
C TYR A 132 -4.86 12.03 -5.28
N SER A 133 -6.02 12.67 -5.38
CA SER A 133 -6.24 14.02 -4.90
C SER A 133 -7.48 14.02 -4.02
N LYS A 134 -7.40 14.71 -2.88
CA LYS A 134 -8.54 14.81 -1.96
C LYS A 134 -9.67 15.56 -2.66
N ALA A 135 -10.81 14.89 -2.87
CA ALA A 135 -11.98 15.51 -3.51
C ALA A 135 -12.52 16.68 -2.67
N ALA A 136 -13.06 17.69 -3.35
CA ALA A 136 -13.86 18.76 -2.72
C ALA A 136 -15.12 18.21 -2.04
N TYR A 137 -15.66 17.10 -2.55
CA TYR A 137 -16.74 16.34 -1.93
C TYR A 137 -16.31 14.89 -1.69
N VAL A 138 -16.20 14.51 -0.42
CA VAL A 138 -15.95 13.13 -0.01
C VAL A 138 -17.27 12.54 0.46
N PRO A 139 -17.83 11.51 -0.22
CA PRO A 139 -19.05 10.86 0.24
C PRO A 139 -18.92 10.34 1.67
N ALA A 140 -20.02 10.32 2.43
CA ALA A 140 -20.00 9.81 3.80
C ALA A 140 -19.49 8.35 3.87
N PHE A 141 -18.78 7.98 4.95
CA PHE A 141 -18.20 6.64 5.13
C PHE A 141 -19.14 5.50 4.76
N TRP A 142 -20.35 5.49 5.33
CA TRP A 142 -21.33 4.43 5.10
C TRP A 142 -21.72 4.31 3.63
N ARG A 143 -21.80 5.44 2.89
CA ARG A 143 -22.17 5.44 1.47
C ARG A 143 -21.08 4.82 0.61
N LYS A 144 -19.81 5.10 0.92
CA LYS A 144 -18.67 4.44 0.26
C LYS A 144 -18.69 2.94 0.52
N LEU A 145 -18.90 2.53 1.77
CA LEU A 145 -18.98 1.11 2.10
C LEU A 145 -20.19 0.43 1.44
N MET A 146 -21.35 1.07 1.34
CA MET A 146 -22.48 0.51 0.59
C MET A 146 -22.12 0.28 -0.89
N ASN A 147 -21.45 1.25 -1.52
CA ASN A 147 -21.03 1.10 -2.91
C ASN A 147 -20.02 -0.04 -3.08
N ILE A 148 -19.05 -0.17 -2.18
CA ILE A 148 -18.00 -1.20 -2.24
C ILE A 148 -18.59 -2.58 -1.93
N THR A 149 -19.37 -2.69 -0.85
CA THR A 149 -19.88 -3.97 -0.33
C THR A 149 -21.17 -4.42 -0.98
N GLY A 150 -21.97 -3.53 -1.56
CA GLY A 150 -23.32 -3.85 -2.02
C GLY A 150 -24.36 -4.03 -0.90
N MET A 151 -24.00 -3.76 0.35
CA MET A 151 -24.90 -3.92 1.50
C MET A 151 -25.83 -2.72 1.70
N SER A 152 -26.93 -2.93 2.43
CA SER A 152 -27.87 -1.85 2.78
C SER A 152 -27.28 -0.87 3.80
N GLU A 153 -27.80 0.35 3.81
CA GLU A 153 -27.39 1.39 4.77
C GLU A 153 -27.51 0.92 6.21
N GLN A 154 -28.64 0.31 6.56
CA GLN A 154 -28.91 -0.21 7.90
C GLN A 154 -27.87 -1.26 8.32
N TRP A 155 -27.46 -2.15 7.41
CA TRP A 155 -26.45 -3.16 7.70
C TRP A 155 -25.09 -2.52 8.01
N ILE A 156 -24.72 -1.49 7.26
CA ILE A 156 -23.44 -0.78 7.36
C ILE A 156 -23.39 0.10 8.60
N VAL A 157 -24.39 0.96 8.80
CA VAL A 157 -24.43 1.92 9.92
C VAL A 157 -24.42 1.18 11.27
N ALA A 158 -25.13 0.04 11.38
CA ALA A 158 -25.12 -0.79 12.58
C ALA A 158 -23.74 -1.39 12.93
N ARG A 159 -22.80 -1.41 11.98
CA ARG A 159 -21.49 -2.07 12.09
C ARG A 159 -20.32 -1.10 12.15
N ILE A 160 -20.54 0.17 11.79
CA ILE A 160 -19.55 1.24 11.97
C ILE A 160 -19.42 1.54 13.46
N LYS A 161 -18.17 1.57 13.94
CA LYS A 161 -17.82 1.91 15.31
C LYS A 161 -16.85 3.08 15.33
N GLN A 162 -16.92 3.90 16.37
CA GLN A 162 -15.90 4.90 16.64
C GLN A 162 -14.76 4.23 17.42
N LYS A 163 -13.53 4.40 16.95
CA LYS A 163 -12.32 3.89 17.61
C LYS A 163 -11.25 4.98 17.59
N GLY A 164 -11.02 5.60 18.74
CA GLY A 164 -10.27 6.85 18.82
C GLY A 164 -10.96 7.94 18.01
N GLU A 165 -10.18 8.63 17.17
CA GLU A 165 -10.67 9.71 16.30
C GLU A 165 -11.30 9.20 14.99
N CYS A 166 -11.16 7.91 14.67
CA CYS A 166 -11.58 7.36 13.39
C CYS A 166 -12.89 6.55 13.52
N LYS A 167 -13.75 6.69 12.51
CA LYS A 167 -14.83 5.71 12.27
C LYS A 167 -14.22 4.51 11.56
N CYS A 168 -14.63 3.32 11.98
CA CYS A 168 -14.07 2.08 11.47
C CYS A 168 -15.10 0.96 11.42
N ILE A 169 -14.81 -0.07 10.62
CA ILE A 169 -15.56 -1.32 10.58
C ILE A 169 -14.66 -2.46 11.09
N PRO A 170 -15.13 -3.31 12.01
CA PRO A 170 -14.35 -4.46 12.48
C PRO A 170 -14.08 -5.46 11.35
N TRP A 171 -12.86 -6.01 11.32
CA TRP A 171 -12.44 -7.03 10.36
C TRP A 171 -13.38 -8.23 10.34
N LYS A 172 -13.82 -8.70 11.52
CA LYS A 172 -14.78 -9.80 11.64
C LYS A 172 -16.01 -9.61 10.74
N ASN A 173 -16.54 -8.39 10.67
CA ASN A 173 -17.73 -8.09 9.88
C ASN A 173 -17.44 -8.15 8.37
N LEU A 174 -16.26 -7.68 7.95
CA LEU A 174 -15.82 -7.76 6.56
C LEU A 174 -15.53 -9.21 6.15
N ARG A 175 -14.88 -9.97 7.03
CA ARG A 175 -14.58 -11.39 6.85
C ARG A 175 -15.85 -12.21 6.67
N ASP A 176 -16.80 -12.08 7.59
CA ASP A 176 -18.07 -12.80 7.52
C ASP A 176 -18.84 -12.43 6.24
N LEU A 177 -18.74 -11.16 5.81
CA LEU A 177 -19.29 -10.70 4.54
C LEU A 177 -18.60 -11.36 3.34
N ILE A 178 -17.27 -11.41 3.28
CA ILE A 178 -16.51 -12.04 2.18
C ILE A 178 -16.90 -13.52 2.02
N LEU A 179 -17.11 -14.22 3.13
CA LEU A 179 -17.48 -15.65 3.12
C LEU A 179 -18.90 -15.89 2.62
N ALA A 180 -19.83 -14.98 2.92
CA ALA A 180 -21.25 -15.13 2.58
C ALA A 180 -21.68 -14.37 1.31
N HIS A 181 -20.80 -13.57 0.70
CA HIS A 181 -21.18 -12.67 -0.39
C HIS A 181 -21.60 -13.43 -1.66
N PRO A 182 -22.82 -13.23 -2.18
CA PRO A 182 -23.30 -13.93 -3.37
C PRO A 182 -22.65 -13.40 -4.67
N ASP A 183 -22.34 -12.10 -4.71
CA ASP A 183 -21.66 -11.46 -5.83
C ASP A 183 -20.14 -11.61 -5.70
N GLY A 184 -19.52 -12.30 -6.67
CA GLY A 184 -18.07 -12.55 -6.71
C GLY A 184 -17.22 -11.29 -6.88
N LYS A 185 -17.72 -10.26 -7.57
CA LYS A 185 -17.00 -8.99 -7.73
C LYS A 185 -16.97 -8.23 -6.41
N LYS A 186 -18.12 -8.10 -5.74
CA LYS A 186 -18.19 -7.46 -4.41
C LYS A 186 -17.36 -8.19 -3.38
N LYS A 187 -17.36 -9.53 -3.42
CA LYS A 187 -16.48 -10.37 -2.58
C LYS A 187 -15.00 -10.00 -2.73
N VAL A 188 -14.53 -9.90 -3.98
CA VAL A 188 -13.15 -9.52 -4.32
C VAL A 188 -12.84 -8.09 -3.89
N ASP A 189 -13.79 -7.16 -4.05
CA ASP A 189 -13.62 -5.76 -3.64
C ASP A 189 -13.49 -5.62 -2.11
N VAL A 190 -14.33 -6.32 -1.33
CA VAL A 190 -14.25 -6.30 0.13
C VAL A 190 -12.97 -6.95 0.63
N PHE A 191 -12.49 -8.01 -0.02
CA PHE A 191 -11.22 -8.64 0.30
C PHE A 191 -10.05 -7.68 0.04
N ALA A 192 -9.99 -7.02 -1.12
CA ALA A 192 -8.96 -6.03 -1.42
C ALA A 192 -8.98 -4.85 -0.43
N LEU A 193 -10.17 -4.32 -0.12
CA LEU A 193 -10.36 -3.27 0.88
C LEU A 193 -9.77 -3.67 2.23
N SER A 194 -9.89 -4.95 2.59
CA SER A 194 -9.38 -5.50 3.84
C SER A 194 -7.85 -5.61 3.84
N ILE A 195 -7.22 -5.93 2.70
CA ILE A 195 -5.75 -5.88 2.57
C ILE A 195 -5.28 -4.43 2.75
N TYR A 196 -5.90 -3.47 2.07
CA TYR A 196 -5.53 -2.06 2.24
C TYR A 196 -5.67 -1.59 3.68
N GLY A 197 -6.76 -1.94 4.37
CA GLY A 197 -7.02 -1.44 5.73
C GLY A 197 -6.29 -2.17 6.85
N LEU A 198 -5.97 -3.46 6.66
CA LEU A 198 -5.33 -4.26 7.71
C LEU A 198 -3.83 -4.39 7.54
N LEU A 199 -3.32 -4.29 6.30
CA LEU A 199 -1.89 -4.44 6.01
C LEU A 199 -1.23 -3.12 5.63
N ILE A 200 -1.78 -2.39 4.66
CA ILE A 200 -1.09 -1.23 4.07
C ILE A 200 -1.29 0.05 4.90
N PHE A 201 -2.52 0.31 5.35
CA PHE A 201 -2.89 1.50 6.12
C PHE A 201 -3.49 1.14 7.48
N PRO A 202 -2.82 0.34 8.33
CA PRO A 202 -3.38 -0.11 9.59
C PRO A 202 -3.42 1.03 10.62
N ARG A 203 -4.57 1.70 10.77
CA ARG A 203 -4.76 2.70 11.84
C ARG A 203 -5.18 2.10 13.18
N ALA A 204 -5.91 1.00 13.15
CA ALA A 204 -6.41 0.36 14.37
C ALA A 204 -6.49 -1.15 14.20
N LEU A 205 -5.86 -1.90 15.11
CA LEU A 205 -5.83 -3.36 15.05
C LEU A 205 -7.22 -3.98 14.93
N GLY A 206 -7.39 -4.88 13.99
CA GLY A 206 -8.59 -5.63 13.66
C GLY A 206 -9.70 -4.78 13.05
N HIS A 207 -9.42 -3.58 12.56
CA HIS A 207 -10.42 -2.64 12.04
C HIS A 207 -9.90 -1.96 10.77
N MET A 208 -10.84 -1.68 9.85
CA MET A 208 -10.58 -0.85 8.67
C MET A 208 -11.23 0.52 8.90
N ASP A 209 -10.46 1.60 8.75
CA ASP A 209 -10.92 2.97 9.00
C ASP A 209 -11.45 3.70 7.75
N GLU A 210 -12.14 4.81 7.98
CA GLU A 210 -12.78 5.60 6.92
C GLU A 210 -11.82 6.04 5.80
N ALA A 211 -10.56 6.39 6.09
CA ALA A 211 -9.65 6.91 5.07
C ALA A 211 -9.27 5.85 4.03
N VAL A 212 -9.27 4.57 4.42
CA VAL A 212 -9.04 3.44 3.50
C VAL A 212 -10.16 3.36 2.47
N SER A 213 -11.41 3.59 2.89
CA SER A 213 -12.55 3.59 1.98
C SER A 213 -12.54 4.79 1.01
N ASP A 214 -11.94 5.92 1.42
CA ASP A 214 -11.71 7.06 0.51
C ASP A 214 -10.74 6.67 -0.60
N LEU A 215 -9.59 6.10 -0.26
CA LEU A 215 -8.62 5.61 -1.24
C LEU A 215 -9.28 4.60 -2.19
N PHE A 216 -10.07 3.66 -1.64
CA PHE A 216 -10.69 2.61 -2.43
C PHE A 216 -11.74 3.11 -3.42
N ASP A 217 -12.50 4.16 -3.07
CA ASP A 217 -13.42 4.82 -4.01
C ASP A 217 -12.68 5.39 -5.24
N TRP A 218 -11.45 5.89 -5.04
CA TRP A 218 -10.60 6.37 -6.13
C TRP A 218 -9.96 5.25 -6.95
N LEU A 219 -9.62 4.11 -6.32
CA LEU A 219 -9.20 2.92 -7.06
C LEU A 219 -10.28 2.50 -8.06
N GLY A 220 -11.56 2.56 -7.66
CA GLY A 220 -12.69 2.30 -8.55
C GLY A 220 -12.79 3.25 -9.76
N LYS A 221 -12.15 4.43 -9.68
CA LYS A 221 -12.06 5.43 -10.75
C LYS A 221 -10.77 5.33 -11.57
N GLY A 222 -9.97 4.28 -11.35
CA GLY A 222 -8.73 4.01 -12.08
C GLY A 222 -7.50 4.79 -11.59
N VAL A 223 -7.58 5.43 -10.43
CA VAL A 223 -6.45 6.16 -9.81
C VAL A 223 -5.48 5.17 -9.20
N THR A 224 -4.17 5.37 -9.40
CA THR A 224 -3.16 4.50 -8.79
C THR A 224 -2.99 4.76 -7.28
N PRO A 225 -2.92 3.71 -6.43
CA PRO A 225 -2.63 3.88 -5.01
C PRO A 225 -1.13 4.05 -4.76
N VAL A 226 -0.27 3.83 -5.75
CA VAL A 226 1.20 3.82 -5.60
C VAL A 226 1.71 5.07 -4.89
N PRO A 227 1.35 6.30 -5.29
CA PRO A 227 1.84 7.50 -4.58
C PRO A 227 1.37 7.55 -3.13
N THR A 228 0.16 7.08 -2.83
CA THR A 228 -0.39 7.06 -1.47
C THR A 228 0.31 6.04 -0.59
N ILE A 229 0.64 4.86 -1.13
CA ILE A 229 1.39 3.82 -0.41
C ILE A 229 2.82 4.30 -0.17
N LEU A 230 3.47 4.88 -1.18
CA LEU A 230 4.81 5.43 -1.04
C LEU A 230 4.87 6.53 0.02
N ALA A 231 3.88 7.43 0.03
CA ALA A 231 3.76 8.46 1.06
C ALA A 231 3.56 7.86 2.46
N GLU A 232 2.80 6.77 2.58
CA GLU A 232 2.64 6.04 3.85
C GLU A 232 3.93 5.37 4.31
N THR A 233 4.71 4.81 3.39
CA THR A 233 6.04 4.25 3.69
C THR A 233 6.95 5.34 4.25
N PHE A 234 7.04 6.51 3.59
CA PHE A 234 7.85 7.62 4.08
C PHE A 234 7.39 8.14 5.43
N ARG A 235 6.07 8.28 5.62
CA ARG A 235 5.48 8.67 6.90
C ARG A 235 5.83 7.68 8.01
N SER A 236 5.77 6.38 7.72
CA SER A 236 6.07 5.32 8.68
C SER A 236 7.56 5.26 9.03
N LEU A 237 8.45 5.43 8.05
CA LEU A 237 9.90 5.50 8.28
C LEU A 237 10.29 6.75 9.09
N ASN A 238 9.64 7.89 8.84
CA ASN A 238 9.82 9.11 9.63
C ASN A 238 9.39 8.93 11.10
N ALA A 239 8.40 8.08 11.36
CA ALA A 239 7.92 7.79 12.73
C ALA A 239 8.77 6.74 13.47
N CYS A 240 9.68 6.05 12.79
CA CYS A 240 10.63 5.12 13.42
C CYS A 240 11.82 5.84 14.08
N ARG A 241 11.98 7.14 13.78
CA ARG A 241 12.94 8.04 14.43
C ARG A 241 12.42 8.58 15.76
#